data_AF-A0A0L0MZG7-F1
#
_entry.id   AF-A0A0L0MZG7-F1
#
_cell.length_a   1.000
_cell.length_b   1.000
_cell.length_c   1.000
_cell.angle_alpha   90.00
_cell.angle_beta   90.00
_cell.angle_gamma   90.00
#
_symmetry.space_group_name_H-M   'P 1'
#
loop_
_entity.id
_entity.type
_entity.pdbx_description
1 polymer ?
#
loop_
_entity_poly.entity_id
_entity_poly.type
_entity_poly.pdbx_seq_one_letter_code
_entity_poly.pdbx_strand_id
1 'polypeptide(L)'
;EVRRCDTCHESVATSQVAATSSPLDATVCKTKYDLGSQSSTRQSGFVDSAPPRPPVLIRPIIVHAGAQPNNSTHAGTLVLRNRAQTLTSQGVSLPRISVEMSSVDTAPVSDEGCEIDGIQSQRSYRNVPAALAANLAYYEEILVKCLGGLAFPFGPHFNPASSPTRPFRIPRLASQISPKYNALALRATCPVSGFALAEKHGRLNRYNPGRIIFSYPHYAKHSIFLSDSDEVARLKANAPTRNFIRCNHGGITSGIAGGYVARALM
;
A
#
# COMPACT_ATOMS: atom_id res chain seq x y z
N GLU A 1 5.03 8.78 -37.01
CA GLU A 1 5.30 10.11 -36.42
C GLU A 1 4.56 10.19 -35.09
N VAL A 2 5.27 10.10 -33.96
CA VAL A 2 4.66 10.15 -32.62
C VAL A 2 4.45 11.61 -32.27
N ARG A 3 3.20 12.10 -32.31
CA ARG A 3 2.89 13.45 -31.80
C ARG A 3 3.28 13.49 -30.32
N ARG A 4 4.27 14.31 -29.98
CA ARG A 4 4.56 14.64 -28.58
C ARG A 4 3.31 15.33 -28.02
N CYS A 5 2.90 14.92 -26.83
CA CYS A 5 1.82 15.57 -26.11
C CYS A 5 2.39 16.87 -25.54
N ASP A 6 2.38 17.93 -26.35
CA ASP A 6 2.94 19.24 -25.98
C ASP A 6 2.21 19.85 -24.78
N THR A 7 0.96 19.43 -24.54
CA THR A 7 0.15 19.83 -23.37
C THR A 7 0.72 19.38 -22.02
N CYS A 8 1.68 18.45 -21.97
CA CYS A 8 2.29 18.04 -20.69
C CYS A 8 3.58 18.81 -20.34
N HIS A 9 4.13 19.63 -21.23
CA HIS A 9 5.43 20.29 -21.02
C HIS A 9 5.37 21.79 -20.69
N GLU A 10 4.21 22.44 -20.78
CA GLU A 10 4.10 23.91 -20.73
C GLU A 10 3.70 24.54 -19.39
N SER A 11 3.70 23.81 -18.27
CA SER A 11 3.35 24.42 -16.98
C SER A 11 4.22 23.93 -15.84
N VAL A 12 5.49 24.34 -15.85
CA VAL A 12 6.31 24.46 -14.62
C VAL A 12 6.68 25.94 -14.48
N ALA A 13 5.72 26.75 -14.05
CA ALA A 13 6.04 28.02 -13.43
C ALA A 13 6.59 27.70 -12.03
N THR A 14 7.88 27.98 -11.83
CA THR A 14 8.57 27.81 -10.55
C THR A 14 7.96 28.74 -9.51
N SER A 15 6.90 28.31 -8.83
CA SER A 15 6.35 29.03 -7.69
C SER A 15 7.25 28.77 -6.49
N GLN A 16 8.17 29.68 -6.22
CA GLN A 16 8.93 29.72 -4.96
C GLN A 16 7.95 30.01 -3.81
N VAL A 17 7.46 28.96 -3.16
CA VAL A 17 6.73 29.10 -1.89
C VAL A 17 7.77 29.18 -0.78
N ALA A 18 7.96 30.40 -0.25
CA ALA A 18 8.75 30.62 0.95
C ALA A 18 8.08 29.90 2.14
N ALA A 19 8.72 28.84 2.64
CA ALA A 19 8.29 28.15 3.85
C ALA A 19 8.61 29.03 5.07
N THR A 20 7.59 29.71 5.60
CA THR A 20 7.66 30.33 6.92
C THR A 20 7.36 29.29 8.00
N SER A 21 8.39 28.91 8.76
CA SER A 21 8.27 28.00 9.90
C SER A 21 7.62 28.74 11.07
N SER A 22 6.33 28.48 11.32
CA SER A 22 5.68 28.83 12.59
C SER A 22 5.80 27.66 13.57
N PRO A 23 6.08 27.91 14.86
CA PRO A 23 6.15 26.85 15.87
C PRO A 23 4.77 26.20 16.08
N LEU A 24 4.73 24.87 16.02
CA LEU A 24 3.54 24.07 16.28
C LEU A 24 3.29 24.00 17.78
N ASP A 25 2.23 24.65 18.25
CA ASP A 25 1.68 24.48 19.59
C ASP A 25 1.02 23.09 19.72
N ALA A 26 1.63 22.23 20.52
CA ALA A 26 1.16 20.87 20.76
C ALA A 26 -0.04 20.87 21.71
N THR A 27 -1.24 21.13 21.18
CA THR A 27 -2.48 20.95 21.94
C THR A 27 -2.84 19.46 21.98
N VAL A 28 -2.67 18.86 23.16
CA VAL A 28 -2.99 17.45 23.44
C VAL A 28 -4.51 17.23 23.38
N CYS A 29 -5.01 16.63 22.30
CA CYS A 29 -6.37 16.11 22.23
C CYS A 29 -6.48 14.81 23.04
N LYS A 30 -7.01 14.90 24.27
CA LYS A 30 -7.43 13.73 25.07
C LYS A 30 -8.81 13.25 24.60
N THR A 31 -8.88 12.29 23.68
CA THR A 31 -10.12 11.52 23.44
C THR A 31 -10.26 10.45 24.52
N LYS A 32 -11.22 10.66 25.43
CA LYS A 32 -11.62 9.72 26.48
C LYS A 32 -12.59 8.70 25.86
N TYR A 33 -12.15 7.46 25.68
CA TYR A 33 -13.03 6.34 25.35
C TYR A 33 -13.39 5.61 26.64
N ASP A 34 -14.64 5.73 27.10
CA ASP A 34 -15.18 4.93 28.19
C ASP A 34 -15.47 3.51 27.68
N LEU A 35 -14.62 2.57 28.07
CA LEU A 35 -14.88 1.14 27.92
C LEU A 35 -15.69 0.69 29.14
N GLY A 36 -16.98 0.45 28.94
CA GLY A 36 -17.90 0.01 29.97
C GLY A 36 -17.39 -1.22 30.71
N SER A 37 -17.13 -1.04 32.01
CA SER A 37 -16.85 -2.11 32.97
C SER A 37 -18.14 -2.87 33.25
N GLN A 38 -18.27 -4.10 32.76
CA GLN A 38 -19.30 -5.03 33.22
C GLN A 38 -18.73 -5.88 34.35
N SER A 39 -19.16 -5.59 35.58
CA SER A 39 -18.86 -6.41 36.76
C SER A 39 -19.80 -7.62 36.79
N SER A 40 -19.29 -8.80 36.40
CA SER A 40 -19.99 -10.08 36.56
C SER A 40 -19.60 -10.72 37.89
N THR A 41 -20.55 -10.77 38.83
CA THR A 41 -20.44 -11.48 40.11
C THR A 41 -20.39 -12.99 39.86
N ARG A 42 -19.28 -13.64 40.22
CA ARG A 42 -19.04 -15.08 39.96
C ARG A 42 -19.43 -15.89 41.20
N GLN A 43 -20.40 -16.79 41.05
CA GLN A 43 -20.75 -17.80 42.07
C GLN A 43 -19.61 -18.82 42.20
N SER A 44 -19.20 -19.07 43.44
CA SER A 44 -18.17 -20.04 43.81
C SER A 44 -18.79 -21.43 43.99
N GLY A 45 -18.44 -22.37 43.12
CA GLY A 45 -18.78 -23.77 43.31
C GLY A 45 -18.22 -24.63 42.20
N PHE A 46 -17.46 -25.66 42.59
CA PHE A 46 -16.85 -26.71 41.78
C PHE A 46 -15.44 -26.44 41.22
N VAL A 47 -14.44 -27.00 41.91
CA VAL A 47 -13.04 -27.08 41.48
C VAL A 47 -12.88 -28.37 40.67
N ASP A 48 -13.33 -28.35 39.42
CA ASP A 48 -12.99 -29.41 38.47
C ASP A 48 -11.55 -29.16 38.00
N SER A 49 -10.66 -30.09 38.31
CA SER A 49 -9.28 -30.13 37.84
C SER A 49 -9.26 -30.46 36.35
N ALA A 50 -9.59 -29.46 35.52
CA ALA A 50 -9.56 -29.57 34.07
C ALA A 50 -8.14 -29.94 33.61
N PRO A 51 -8.00 -30.85 32.62
CA PRO A 51 -6.71 -31.23 32.09
C PRO A 51 -5.96 -29.99 31.56
N PRO A 52 -4.62 -29.96 31.68
CA PRO A 52 -3.82 -28.84 31.21
C PRO A 52 -4.11 -28.59 29.73
N ARG A 53 -4.55 -27.36 29.40
CA ARG A 53 -4.81 -26.98 28.00
C ARG A 53 -3.50 -27.11 27.21
N PRO A 54 -3.54 -27.67 26.00
CA PRO A 54 -2.36 -27.73 25.15
C PRO A 54 -1.83 -26.30 24.90
N PRO A 55 -0.51 -26.12 24.83
CA PRO A 55 0.08 -24.81 24.56
C PRO A 55 -0.47 -24.26 23.24
N VAL A 56 -1.07 -23.07 23.31
CA VAL A 56 -1.54 -22.37 22.11
C VAL A 56 -0.32 -22.00 21.29
N LEU A 57 -0.22 -22.51 20.07
CA LEU A 57 0.88 -22.18 19.17
C LEU A 57 0.70 -20.73 18.71
N ILE A 58 1.43 -19.82 19.36
CA ILE A 58 1.31 -18.40 19.08
C ILE A 58 2.17 -18.06 17.86
N ARG A 59 1.53 -17.93 16.69
CA ARG A 59 2.22 -17.48 15.48
C ARG A 59 2.50 -15.98 15.56
N PRO A 60 3.66 -15.50 15.09
CA PRO A 60 3.93 -14.07 15.03
C PRO A 60 2.90 -13.35 14.15
N ILE A 61 2.51 -12.15 14.56
CA ILE A 61 1.63 -11.26 13.79
C ILE A 61 2.54 -10.29 13.04
N ILE A 62 2.51 -10.32 11.71
CA ILE A 62 3.25 -9.37 10.87
C ILE A 62 2.28 -8.30 10.37
N VAL A 63 2.56 -7.05 10.70
CA VAL A 63 1.78 -5.88 10.27
C VAL A 63 2.54 -5.17 9.17
N HIS A 64 2.09 -5.28 7.93
CA HIS A 64 2.71 -4.58 6.80
C HIS A 64 2.12 -3.17 6.64
N ALA A 65 2.94 -2.14 6.82
CA ALA A 65 2.61 -0.75 6.57
C ALA A 65 3.33 -0.25 5.30
N GLY A 66 2.61 0.54 4.49
CA GLY A 66 3.18 1.20 3.31
C GLY A 66 3.38 2.68 3.59
N ALA A 67 4.60 3.17 3.42
CA ALA A 67 4.96 4.57 3.47
C ALA A 67 4.87 5.18 2.07
N GLN A 68 3.97 6.14 1.85
CA GLN A 68 3.89 6.87 0.59
C GLN A 68 4.52 8.25 0.77
N PRO A 69 5.66 8.54 0.14
CA PRO A 69 6.39 9.79 0.37
C PRO A 69 5.74 11.01 -0.33
N ASN A 70 4.47 10.94 -0.70
CA ASN A 70 3.73 12.04 -1.34
C ASN A 70 2.79 12.79 -0.40
N ASN A 71 2.68 12.39 0.85
CA ASN A 71 1.91 13.13 1.84
C ASN A 71 2.55 12.93 3.22
N SER A 72 2.18 13.80 4.16
CA SER A 72 2.46 13.59 5.57
C SER A 72 2.06 12.18 5.99
N THR A 73 2.82 11.59 6.92
CA THR A 73 2.49 10.29 7.52
C THR A 73 1.06 10.34 8.05
N HIS A 74 0.11 9.76 7.31
CA HIS A 74 -1.29 9.91 7.65
C HIS A 74 -1.55 9.33 9.05
N ALA A 75 -2.46 9.94 9.81
CA ALA A 75 -2.81 9.55 11.17
C ALA A 75 -3.04 8.02 11.33
N GLY A 76 -3.53 7.33 10.29
CA GLY A 76 -3.70 5.89 10.29
C GLY A 76 -2.39 5.10 10.53
N THR A 77 -1.27 5.55 9.98
CA THR A 77 0.05 4.93 10.20
C THR A 77 0.50 5.11 11.66
N LEU A 78 0.25 6.28 12.25
CA LEU A 78 0.57 6.55 13.66
C LEU A 78 -0.34 5.75 14.62
N VAL A 79 -1.64 5.62 14.29
CA VAL A 79 -2.62 4.87 15.09
C VAL A 79 -2.31 3.37 15.11
N LEU A 80 -2.03 2.77 13.95
CA LEU A 80 -1.66 1.35 13.84
C LEU A 80 -0.45 1.02 14.73
N ARG A 81 0.53 1.93 14.76
CA ARG A 81 1.71 1.79 15.59
C ARG A 81 1.39 1.94 17.08
N ASN A 82 0.71 3.00 17.50
CA ASN A 82 0.38 3.21 18.92
C ASN A 82 -0.37 2.01 19.49
N ARG A 83 -1.24 1.40 18.66
CA ARG A 83 -1.94 0.17 19.02
C ARG A 83 -0.99 -1.02 19.13
N ALA A 84 -0.10 -1.26 18.16
CA ALA A 84 0.89 -2.33 18.23
C ALA A 84 1.79 -2.22 19.47
N GLN A 85 2.27 -1.00 19.79
CA GLN A 85 3.11 -0.74 20.95
C GLN A 85 2.36 -0.96 22.28
N THR A 86 1.12 -0.49 22.36
CA THR A 86 0.26 -0.69 23.54
C THR A 86 0.01 -2.18 23.78
N LEU A 87 -0.21 -2.96 22.71
CA LEU A 87 -0.35 -4.41 22.80
C LEU A 87 0.94 -5.03 23.37
N THR A 88 2.11 -4.65 22.89
CA THR A 88 3.39 -5.18 23.41
C THR A 88 3.70 -4.80 24.86
N SER A 89 3.19 -3.66 25.37
CA SER A 89 3.50 -3.16 26.71
C SER A 89 2.62 -3.72 27.84
N GLN A 90 1.54 -4.44 27.53
CA GLN A 90 0.54 -4.86 28.53
C GLN A 90 0.91 -6.10 29.35
N GLY A 91 2.13 -6.64 29.24
CA GLY A 91 2.60 -7.78 30.05
C GLY A 91 1.86 -9.11 29.82
N VAL A 92 0.91 -9.13 28.88
CA VAL A 92 0.24 -10.34 28.41
C VAL A 92 1.18 -11.05 27.44
N SER A 93 1.26 -12.38 27.55
CA SER A 93 1.88 -13.25 26.54
C SER A 93 1.14 -13.10 25.21
N LEU A 94 1.50 -12.06 24.46
CA LEU A 94 0.96 -11.82 23.14
C LEU A 94 1.84 -12.49 22.08
N PRO A 95 1.23 -12.82 20.92
CA PRO A 95 2.00 -13.08 19.73
C PRO A 95 3.07 -12.02 19.52
N ARG A 96 4.28 -12.47 19.16
CA ARG A 96 5.33 -11.56 18.69
C ARG A 96 4.75 -10.75 17.52
N ILE A 97 4.55 -9.45 17.73
CA ILE A 97 4.09 -8.54 16.68
C ILE A 97 5.32 -7.92 16.02
N SER A 98 5.48 -8.07 14.71
CA SER A 98 6.44 -7.30 13.92
C SER A 98 5.69 -6.32 13.02
N VAL A 99 6.21 -5.09 12.91
CA VAL A 99 5.70 -4.11 11.96
C VAL A 99 6.75 -3.98 10.86
N GLU A 100 6.35 -4.24 9.61
CA GLU A 100 7.20 -4.10 8.44
C GLU A 100 6.76 -2.88 7.65
N MET A 101 7.65 -1.89 7.56
CA MET A 101 7.42 -0.70 6.77
C MET A 101 8.12 -0.80 5.41
N SER A 102 7.35 -0.54 4.36
CA SER A 102 7.83 -0.57 2.98
C SER A 102 7.64 0.79 2.32
N SER A 103 8.69 1.30 1.67
CA SER A 103 8.57 2.50 0.82
C SER A 103 7.78 2.18 -0.43
N VAL A 104 6.74 2.97 -0.70
CA VAL A 104 5.82 2.81 -1.83
C VAL A 104 6.21 3.77 -2.95
N ASP A 105 7.19 3.38 -3.74
CA ASP A 105 7.65 4.09 -4.94
C ASP A 105 6.59 4.18 -6.06
N THR A 106 5.52 3.39 -5.95
CA THR A 106 4.36 3.42 -6.86
C THR A 106 3.33 4.51 -6.52
N ALA A 107 3.58 5.29 -5.47
CA ALA A 107 2.77 6.44 -5.13
C ALA A 107 2.89 7.53 -6.21
N PRO A 108 1.80 8.28 -6.50
CA PRO A 108 1.87 9.42 -7.40
C PRO A 108 2.87 10.45 -6.88
N VAL A 109 3.66 11.03 -7.78
CA VAL A 109 4.40 12.26 -7.49
C VAL A 109 3.39 13.41 -7.44
N SER A 110 3.53 14.32 -6.46
CA SER A 110 2.70 15.54 -6.41
C SER A 110 2.88 16.32 -7.72
N ASP A 111 1.80 16.93 -8.21
CA ASP A 111 1.81 17.85 -9.36
C ASP A 111 2.19 17.23 -10.72
N GLU A 112 2.47 15.93 -10.77
CA GLU A 112 2.73 15.15 -12.00
C GLU A 112 1.49 14.33 -12.43
N GLY A 113 0.31 14.75 -11.97
CA GLY A 113 -0.98 14.26 -12.42
C GLY A 113 -1.48 15.09 -13.59
N CYS A 114 -2.07 14.45 -14.60
CA CYS A 114 -2.73 15.14 -15.70
C CYS A 114 -4.05 14.44 -16.06
N GLU A 115 -4.92 15.16 -16.77
CA GLU A 115 -6.13 14.60 -17.35
C GLU A 115 -5.99 14.62 -18.87
N ILE A 116 -6.20 13.47 -19.51
CA ILE A 116 -6.15 13.33 -20.96
C ILE A 116 -7.46 12.66 -21.38
N ASP A 117 -8.26 13.32 -22.21
CA ASP A 117 -9.58 12.82 -22.65
C ASP A 117 -10.52 12.39 -21.50
N GLY A 118 -10.55 13.13 -20.39
CA GLY A 118 -11.39 12.79 -19.22
C GLY A 118 -10.84 11.65 -18.35
N ILE A 119 -9.59 11.24 -18.60
CA ILE A 119 -8.91 10.14 -17.92
C ILE A 119 -7.75 10.67 -17.07
N GLN A 120 -7.89 10.53 -15.75
CA GLN A 120 -6.82 10.90 -14.82
C GLN A 120 -5.63 9.95 -14.96
N SER A 121 -4.50 10.51 -15.34
CA SER A 121 -3.22 9.85 -15.47
C SER A 121 -2.24 10.43 -14.45
N GLN A 122 -1.27 9.62 -14.03
CA GLN A 122 -0.29 10.06 -13.04
C GLN A 122 1.07 9.40 -13.26
N ARG A 123 2.12 10.15 -12.96
CA ARG A 123 3.48 9.61 -12.84
C ARG A 123 3.72 9.14 -11.41
N SER A 124 4.50 8.07 -11.24
CA SER A 124 4.87 7.55 -9.91
C SER A 124 6.32 7.86 -9.59
N TYR A 125 6.68 7.92 -8.31
CA TYR A 125 8.06 8.11 -7.86
C TYR A 125 9.07 7.13 -8.46
N ARG A 126 8.69 5.88 -8.74
CA ARG A 126 9.52 4.90 -9.47
C ARG A 126 10.10 5.46 -10.78
N ASN A 127 9.35 6.34 -11.44
CA ASN A 127 9.71 6.91 -12.73
C ASN A 127 10.29 8.34 -12.58
N VAL A 128 10.40 8.85 -11.34
CA VAL A 128 10.96 10.17 -11.02
C VAL A 128 11.90 10.02 -9.81
N PRO A 129 13.07 9.37 -9.96
CA PRO A 129 13.95 9.04 -8.84
C PRO A 129 14.40 10.26 -8.03
N ALA A 130 14.60 11.40 -8.69
CA ALA A 130 14.95 12.65 -8.02
C ALA A 130 13.87 13.11 -7.03
N ALA A 131 12.59 13.05 -7.44
CA ALA A 131 11.47 13.40 -6.57
C ALA A 131 11.31 12.38 -5.42
N LEU A 132 11.62 11.11 -5.65
CA LEU A 132 11.62 10.09 -4.59
C LEU A 132 12.70 10.40 -3.55
N ALA A 133 13.93 10.64 -4.00
CA ALA A 133 15.06 10.94 -3.12
C ALA A 133 14.80 12.18 -2.26
N ALA A 134 14.27 13.25 -2.87
CA ALA A 134 13.95 14.49 -2.16
C ALA A 134 12.90 14.29 -1.04
N ASN A 135 11.86 13.49 -1.30
CA ASN A 135 10.80 13.27 -0.31
C ASN A 135 11.14 12.18 0.71
N LEU A 136 11.91 11.16 0.33
CA LEU A 136 12.21 10.03 1.18
C LEU A 136 13.08 10.42 2.38
N ALA A 137 14.06 11.31 2.18
CA ALA A 137 14.94 11.78 3.26
C ALA A 137 14.13 12.47 4.37
N TYR A 138 13.23 13.39 4.01
CA TYR A 138 12.35 14.08 4.95
C TYR A 138 11.39 13.10 5.64
N TYR A 139 10.88 12.12 4.89
CA TYR A 139 9.97 11.12 5.42
C TYR A 139 10.67 10.18 6.42
N GLU A 140 11.89 9.74 6.13
CA GLU A 140 12.72 8.95 7.04
C GLU A 140 13.02 9.73 8.34
N GLU A 141 13.34 11.02 8.23
CA GLU A 141 13.57 11.89 9.40
C GLU A 141 12.32 11.98 10.29
N ILE A 142 11.15 12.25 9.70
CA ILE A 142 9.88 12.27 10.44
C ILE A 142 9.62 10.92 11.08
N LEU A 143 9.85 9.83 10.34
CA LEU A 143 9.65 8.50 10.88
C LEU A 143 10.58 8.24 12.06
N VAL A 144 11.88 8.51 11.97
CA VAL A 144 12.80 8.34 13.11
C VAL A 144 12.35 9.16 14.32
N LYS A 145 11.98 10.43 14.12
CA LYS A 145 11.50 11.33 15.18
C LYS A 145 10.20 10.81 15.82
N CYS A 146 9.21 10.46 15.00
CA CYS A 146 7.96 9.90 15.50
C CYS A 146 8.22 8.57 16.20
N LEU A 147 9.10 7.72 15.65
CA LEU A 147 9.34 6.35 16.08
C LEU A 147 10.22 6.22 17.34
N GLY A 148 10.74 7.33 17.88
CA GLY A 148 11.50 7.35 19.13
C GLY A 148 12.76 6.49 19.06
N GLY A 149 13.40 6.41 17.89
CA GLY A 149 14.62 5.63 17.68
C GLY A 149 14.42 4.12 17.51
N LEU A 150 13.18 3.61 17.42
CA LEU A 150 12.95 2.22 17.05
C LEU A 150 13.41 1.99 15.60
N ALA A 151 14.48 1.19 15.45
CA ALA A 151 14.98 0.76 14.15
C ALA A 151 13.99 -0.24 13.53
N PHE A 152 13.18 0.22 12.59
CA PHE A 152 12.45 -0.69 11.70
C PHE A 152 13.31 -0.90 10.45
N PRO A 153 13.61 -2.16 10.08
CA PRO A 153 14.22 -2.40 8.79
C PRO A 153 13.22 -1.93 7.72
N PHE A 154 13.58 -0.89 6.97
CA PHE A 154 12.89 -0.58 5.73
C PHE A 154 13.17 -1.73 4.76
N GLY A 155 12.18 -2.59 4.60
CA GLY A 155 12.27 -3.70 3.68
C GLY A 155 12.29 -3.20 2.23
N PRO A 156 12.88 -3.98 1.31
CA PRO A 156 12.82 -3.68 -0.12
C PRO A 156 11.37 -3.53 -0.59
N HIS A 157 11.19 -2.78 -1.68
CA HIS A 157 9.90 -2.44 -2.27
C HIS A 157 8.97 -3.66 -2.34
N PHE A 158 7.69 -3.44 -2.01
CA PHE A 158 6.67 -4.47 -2.21
C PHE A 158 6.62 -4.84 -3.69
N ASN A 159 7.17 -6.00 -4.03
CA ASN A 159 7.07 -6.58 -5.36
C ASN A 159 5.87 -7.52 -5.37
N PRO A 160 4.77 -7.17 -6.05
CA PRO A 160 3.61 -8.06 -6.11
C PRO A 160 3.98 -9.38 -6.82
N ALA A 161 5.03 -9.41 -7.65
CA ALA A 161 5.48 -10.58 -8.42
C ALA A 161 5.93 -11.78 -7.56
N SER A 162 6.14 -11.67 -6.26
CA SER A 162 6.69 -12.78 -5.45
C SER A 162 5.67 -13.72 -4.80
N SER A 163 4.35 -13.55 -5.01
CA SER A 163 3.34 -14.09 -4.07
C SER A 163 2.35 -15.10 -4.67
N PRO A 164 2.36 -16.42 -4.37
CA PRO A 164 1.35 -17.39 -4.86
C PRO A 164 -0.09 -16.91 -4.68
N THR A 165 -0.90 -16.96 -5.74
CA THR A 165 -2.31 -16.51 -5.72
C THR A 165 -3.28 -17.58 -6.21
N ARG A 166 -4.55 -17.41 -5.82
CA ARG A 166 -5.72 -18.19 -6.28
C ARG A 166 -6.50 -17.37 -7.33
N PRO A 167 -7.10 -18.00 -8.35
CA PRO A 167 -7.94 -17.32 -9.35
C PRO A 167 -9.08 -16.51 -8.72
N PHE A 168 -9.16 -15.22 -9.07
CA PHE A 168 -10.26 -14.34 -8.68
C PHE A 168 -11.17 -14.01 -9.86
N ARG A 169 -12.47 -13.95 -9.57
CA ARG A 169 -13.44 -13.31 -10.47
C ARG A 169 -13.29 -11.79 -10.37
N ILE A 170 -12.45 -11.23 -11.23
CA ILE A 170 -12.12 -9.80 -11.28
C ILE A 170 -13.35 -8.87 -11.21
N PRO A 171 -14.48 -9.12 -11.91
CA PRO A 171 -15.63 -8.21 -11.85
C PRO A 171 -16.21 -8.03 -10.45
N ARG A 172 -16.36 -9.13 -9.70
CA ARG A 172 -16.87 -9.08 -8.32
C ARG A 172 -15.89 -8.33 -7.42
N LEU A 173 -14.60 -8.58 -7.60
CA LEU A 173 -13.58 -7.93 -6.80
C LEU A 173 -13.50 -6.42 -7.07
N ALA A 174 -13.59 -6.02 -8.33
CA ALA A 174 -13.59 -4.63 -8.75
C ALA A 174 -14.75 -3.84 -8.11
N SER A 175 -15.95 -4.43 -8.07
CA SER A 175 -17.11 -3.82 -7.42
C SER A 175 -16.95 -3.63 -5.90
N GLN A 176 -16.18 -4.51 -5.24
CA GLN A 176 -15.95 -4.45 -3.79
C GLN A 176 -14.84 -3.48 -3.42
N ILE A 177 -13.73 -3.47 -4.18
CA ILE A 177 -12.56 -2.65 -3.88
C ILE A 177 -12.68 -1.22 -4.41
N SER A 178 -13.35 -1.05 -5.55
CA SER A 178 -13.43 0.21 -6.29
C SER A 178 -14.84 0.41 -6.86
N PRO A 179 -15.87 0.50 -6.00
CA PRO A 179 -17.27 0.55 -6.44
C PRO A 179 -17.57 1.70 -7.40
N LYS A 180 -16.91 2.86 -7.21
CA LYS A 180 -17.11 4.05 -8.04
C LYS A 180 -16.85 3.81 -9.53
N TYR A 181 -15.83 3.01 -9.86
CA TYR A 181 -15.41 2.78 -11.24
C TYR A 181 -15.63 1.35 -11.70
N ASN A 182 -16.00 0.45 -10.79
CA ASN A 182 -16.12 -0.98 -11.03
C ASN A 182 -14.90 -1.56 -11.76
N ALA A 183 -13.71 -1.06 -11.42
CA ALA A 183 -12.44 -1.42 -12.03
C ALA A 183 -11.36 -1.55 -10.96
N LEU A 184 -10.49 -2.55 -11.08
CA LEU A 184 -9.32 -2.64 -10.20
C LEU A 184 -8.35 -1.52 -10.56
N ALA A 185 -7.96 -0.70 -9.59
CA ALA A 185 -6.94 0.33 -9.77
C ALA A 185 -5.52 -0.26 -9.84
N LEU A 186 -5.36 -1.19 -10.78
CA LEU A 186 -4.11 -1.72 -11.28
C LEU A 186 -3.60 -0.79 -12.37
N ARG A 187 -2.30 -0.53 -12.30
CA ARG A 187 -1.63 0.49 -13.08
C ARG A 187 -0.38 -0.13 -13.65
N ALA A 188 -0.11 0.09 -14.92
CA ALA A 188 1.19 -0.10 -15.51
C ALA A 188 1.69 1.25 -15.99
N THR A 189 2.99 1.42 -16.10
CA THR A 189 3.52 2.61 -16.78
C THR A 189 3.58 2.31 -18.27
N CYS A 190 3.11 3.25 -19.09
CA CYS A 190 3.24 3.16 -20.54
C CYS A 190 4.71 2.93 -20.93
N PRO A 191 5.02 1.92 -21.75
CA PRO A 191 6.39 1.59 -22.14
C PRO A 191 7.01 2.61 -23.11
N VAL A 192 6.22 3.55 -23.63
CA VAL A 192 6.73 4.60 -24.53
C VAL A 192 7.69 5.50 -23.74
N SER A 193 8.93 5.55 -24.22
CA SER A 193 10.00 6.35 -23.62
C SER A 193 9.56 7.81 -23.43
N GLY A 194 9.83 8.36 -22.25
CA GLY A 194 9.47 9.74 -21.88
C GLY A 194 8.04 9.97 -21.41
N PHE A 195 7.08 9.07 -21.68
CA PHE A 195 5.69 9.29 -21.23
C PHE A 195 5.55 9.00 -19.74
N ALA A 196 5.93 7.79 -19.31
CA ALA A 196 5.99 7.35 -17.92
C ALA A 196 4.68 7.52 -17.09
N LEU A 197 3.53 7.73 -17.74
CA LEU A 197 2.22 7.86 -17.10
C LEU A 197 1.51 6.51 -16.96
N ALA A 198 0.62 6.45 -15.97
CA ALA A 198 -0.30 5.36 -15.70
C ALA A 198 -1.70 5.92 -15.45
N GLU A 199 -2.74 5.33 -16.05
CA GLU A 199 -4.12 5.68 -15.71
C GLU A 199 -4.42 5.31 -14.25
N LYS A 200 -5.08 6.20 -13.51
CA LYS A 200 -5.14 6.14 -12.04
C LYS A 200 -6.11 5.09 -11.50
N HIS A 201 -7.21 4.84 -12.19
CA HIS A 201 -8.38 4.14 -11.65
C HIS A 201 -8.65 2.76 -12.27
N GLY A 202 -7.85 2.35 -13.25
CA GLY A 202 -8.03 1.13 -14.04
C GLY A 202 -9.20 1.16 -15.03
N ARG A 203 -9.79 2.33 -15.33
CA ARG A 203 -11.07 2.45 -16.07
C ARG A 203 -11.00 1.87 -17.48
N LEU A 204 -9.84 1.94 -18.11
CA LEU A 204 -9.63 1.48 -19.49
C LEU A 204 -8.93 0.11 -19.57
N ASN A 205 -8.65 -0.50 -18.41
CA ASN A 205 -7.99 -1.80 -18.36
C ASN A 205 -8.96 -2.88 -18.81
N ARG A 206 -8.43 -3.83 -19.59
CA ARG A 206 -9.15 -5.06 -19.92
C ARG A 206 -8.42 -6.24 -19.30
N TYR A 207 -9.18 -7.07 -18.60
CA TYR A 207 -8.65 -8.24 -17.93
C TYR A 207 -9.03 -9.48 -18.73
N ASN A 208 -8.02 -10.13 -19.29
CA ASN A 208 -8.18 -11.38 -20.00
C ASN A 208 -7.49 -12.49 -19.19
N PRO A 209 -7.88 -13.77 -19.39
CA PRO A 209 -7.12 -14.88 -18.84
C PRO A 209 -5.63 -14.75 -19.21
N GLY A 210 -4.78 -14.63 -18.19
CA GLY A 210 -3.33 -14.59 -18.32
C GLY A 210 -2.71 -13.27 -18.79
N ARG A 211 -3.50 -12.20 -19.02
CA ARG A 211 -2.93 -10.88 -19.33
C ARG A 211 -3.86 -9.72 -18.98
N ILE A 212 -3.25 -8.58 -18.67
CA ILE A 212 -3.95 -7.31 -18.49
C ILE A 212 -3.58 -6.40 -19.66
N ILE A 213 -4.57 -5.83 -20.33
CA ILE A 213 -4.37 -4.85 -21.41
C ILE A 213 -4.62 -3.47 -20.84
N PHE A 214 -3.58 -2.62 -20.85
CA PHE A 214 -3.64 -1.23 -20.47
C PHE A 214 -3.87 -0.37 -21.71
N SER A 215 -4.80 0.57 -21.62
CA SER A 215 -5.08 1.54 -22.69
C SER A 215 -4.78 2.95 -22.20
N TYR A 216 -4.16 3.75 -23.05
CA TYR A 216 -3.86 5.16 -22.79
C TYR A 216 -4.50 6.00 -23.89
N PRO A 217 -5.07 7.16 -23.55
CA PRO A 217 -5.43 8.15 -24.56
C PRO A 217 -4.20 8.45 -25.45
N HIS A 218 -4.40 8.40 -26.77
CA HIS A 218 -3.40 8.68 -27.82
C HIS A 218 -2.21 7.71 -27.99
N TYR A 219 -2.08 6.64 -27.20
CA TYR A 219 -1.01 5.65 -27.38
C TYR A 219 -1.54 4.25 -27.66
N ALA A 220 -0.68 3.42 -28.24
CA ALA A 220 -0.96 2.02 -28.45
C ALA A 220 -1.23 1.32 -27.11
N LYS A 221 -2.21 0.42 -27.11
CA LYS A 221 -2.46 -0.49 -25.99
C LYS A 221 -1.22 -1.32 -25.75
N HIS A 222 -0.90 -1.58 -24.49
CA HIS A 222 0.14 -2.52 -24.13
C HIS A 222 -0.41 -3.57 -23.17
N SER A 223 0.20 -4.75 -23.20
CA SER A 223 -0.21 -5.87 -22.35
C SER A 223 0.84 -6.14 -21.29
N ILE A 224 0.39 -6.65 -20.15
CA ILE A 224 1.23 -7.36 -19.18
C ILE A 224 0.72 -8.80 -19.15
N PHE A 225 1.55 -9.71 -19.62
CA PHE A 225 1.42 -11.14 -19.47
C PHE A 225 1.73 -11.51 -18.03
N LEU A 226 0.77 -12.17 -17.44
CA LEU A 226 0.82 -12.56 -16.04
C LEU A 226 1.81 -13.71 -15.82
N SER A 227 2.12 -14.49 -16.84
CA SER A 227 3.14 -15.55 -16.80
C SER A 227 4.58 -15.01 -16.76
N ASP A 228 4.79 -13.72 -17.06
CA ASP A 228 6.11 -13.10 -17.10
C ASP A 228 6.35 -12.29 -15.81
N SER A 229 7.34 -12.71 -15.01
CA SER A 229 7.66 -12.06 -13.73
C SER A 229 8.15 -10.62 -13.90
N ASP A 230 8.85 -10.32 -14.98
CA ASP A 230 9.41 -8.98 -15.24
C ASP A 230 8.30 -8.03 -15.65
N GLU A 231 7.33 -8.50 -16.45
CA GLU A 231 6.14 -7.72 -16.75
C GLU A 231 5.25 -7.51 -15.52
N VAL A 232 5.09 -8.54 -14.67
CA VAL A 232 4.34 -8.43 -13.41
C VAL A 232 5.01 -7.44 -12.44
N ALA A 233 6.34 -7.35 -12.41
CA ALA A 233 7.05 -6.37 -11.58
C ALA A 233 6.73 -4.91 -11.96
N ARG A 234 6.26 -4.67 -13.19
CA ARG A 234 5.78 -3.36 -13.66
C ARG A 234 4.39 -3.00 -13.14
N LEU A 235 3.61 -3.97 -12.64
CA LEU A 235 2.28 -3.72 -12.09
C LEU A 235 2.36 -2.92 -10.79
N LYS A 236 1.49 -1.94 -10.68
CA LYS A 236 1.34 -1.04 -9.54
C LYS A 236 -0.11 -1.10 -9.08
N ALA A 237 -0.33 -1.38 -7.80
CA ALA A 237 -1.66 -1.39 -7.20
C ALA A 237 -1.86 -0.13 -6.33
N ASN A 238 -3.09 0.36 -6.20
CA ASN A 238 -3.40 1.32 -5.13
C ASN A 238 -3.42 0.62 -3.75
N ALA A 239 -3.50 1.39 -2.66
CA ALA A 239 -3.43 0.83 -1.31
C ALA A 239 -4.53 -0.24 -1.01
N PRO A 240 -5.83 -0.01 -1.33
CA PRO A 240 -6.85 -1.04 -1.18
C PRO A 240 -6.55 -2.34 -1.95
N THR A 241 -6.18 -2.23 -3.24
CA THR A 241 -5.89 -3.38 -4.08
C THR A 241 -4.65 -4.13 -3.59
N ARG A 242 -3.61 -3.41 -3.15
CA ARG A 242 -2.41 -3.99 -2.56
C ARG A 242 -2.72 -4.76 -1.26
N ASN A 243 -3.52 -4.18 -0.37
CA ASN A 243 -3.91 -4.83 0.87
C ASN A 243 -4.73 -6.10 0.58
N PHE A 244 -5.64 -6.04 -0.39
CA PHE A 244 -6.36 -7.22 -0.84
C PHE A 244 -5.41 -8.32 -1.35
N ILE A 245 -4.46 -7.97 -2.23
CA ILE A 245 -3.45 -8.93 -2.75
C ILE A 245 -2.68 -9.57 -1.58
N ARG A 246 -2.27 -8.78 -0.58
CA ARG A 246 -1.56 -9.26 0.62
C ARG A 246 -2.42 -10.21 1.47
N CYS A 247 -3.67 -9.86 1.75
CA CYS A 247 -4.56 -10.69 2.58
C CYS A 247 -4.83 -12.05 1.97
N ASN A 248 -4.90 -12.14 0.63
CA ASN A 248 -5.11 -13.41 -0.05
C ASN A 248 -3.83 -14.24 -0.27
N HIS A 249 -2.66 -13.62 -0.10
CA HIS A 249 -1.39 -14.32 -0.10
C HIS A 249 -1.13 -15.05 1.22
N GLY A 250 -1.66 -14.55 2.34
CA GLY A 250 -1.42 -15.03 3.72
C GLY A 250 -1.94 -16.42 4.09
N GLY A 251 -2.07 -17.34 3.13
CA GLY A 251 -2.05 -18.76 3.43
C GLY A 251 -0.67 -19.11 3.99
N ILE A 252 -0.63 -19.53 5.25
CA ILE A 252 0.54 -20.01 5.99
C ILE A 252 1.40 -20.96 5.14
N THR A 253 2.43 -20.48 4.46
CA THR A 253 3.51 -21.33 3.93
C THR A 253 4.82 -20.54 3.95
N SER A 254 5.71 -20.96 4.86
CA SER A 254 7.14 -20.67 4.82
C SER A 254 7.78 -21.34 3.61
N GLY A 255 8.58 -20.60 2.86
CA GLY A 255 9.56 -21.15 1.91
C GLY A 255 8.99 -21.54 0.55
N ILE A 256 9.29 -20.73 -0.47
CA ILE A 256 9.75 -21.07 -1.82
C ILE A 256 9.68 -19.77 -2.65
N ALA A 257 10.79 -19.40 -3.28
CA ALA A 257 10.94 -18.22 -4.11
C ALA A 257 10.34 -18.46 -5.52
N GLY A 258 9.64 -17.44 -6.03
CA GLY A 258 9.42 -17.23 -7.47
C GLY A 258 7.96 -17.07 -7.94
N GLY A 259 7.54 -15.83 -8.21
CA GLY A 259 6.66 -15.46 -9.35
C GLY A 259 5.15 -15.71 -9.30
N TYR A 260 4.25 -14.85 -8.75
CA TYR A 260 2.79 -15.15 -8.73
C TYR A 260 1.73 -14.01 -8.48
N VAL A 261 1.75 -12.82 -9.11
CA VAL A 261 0.47 -12.05 -9.25
C VAL A 261 -0.50 -12.74 -10.21
N ALA A 262 0.05 -13.62 -11.06
CA ALA A 262 -0.58 -14.13 -12.24
C ALA A 262 -1.89 -14.86 -12.00
N ARG A 263 -1.89 -15.73 -10.99
CA ARG A 263 -3.03 -16.58 -10.70
C ARG A 263 -4.18 -15.82 -10.08
N ALA A 264 -3.97 -14.69 -9.42
CA ALA A 264 -5.05 -13.85 -8.90
C ALA A 264 -5.98 -13.35 -10.01
N LEU A 265 -5.41 -13.04 -11.17
CA LEU A 265 -6.10 -12.32 -12.23
C LEU A 265 -6.51 -13.22 -13.41
N MET A 266 -6.23 -14.52 -13.31
CA MET A 266 -6.76 -15.58 -14.18
C MET A 266 -8.05 -16.14 -13.57
#